data_AF-A0AAW6T762-F1
#
_entry.id   AF-A0AAW6T762-F1
#
_cell.length_a   1.000
_cell.length_b   1.000
_cell.length_c   1.000
_cell.angle_alpha   90.00
_cell.angle_beta   90.00
_cell.angle_gamma   90.00
#
_symmetry.space_group_name_H-M   'P 1'
#
loop_
_entity.id
_entity.type
_entity.pdbx_description
1 polymer ?
#
loop_
_entity_poly.entity_id
_entity_poly.type
_entity_poly.pdbx_seq_one_letter_code
_entity_poly.pdbx_strand_id
1 'polypeptide(L)'
;MHTPKGMRQPLVVFRSSDRFGRFTEAVARGMGTPAFLIAMTLFCGAWLVWNMTAPEQWRFDSQVYGFTVLTLALSLQASYAAPLILLAQNRQDDRDRVQIEQDRQRAERNLADTEYLAREVVALRLAVKDMASKEFIRAELRALLEELERSNDSSDSGADAGGTGRGAGPAERP
;
A
#
# COMPACT_ATOMS: atom_id res chain seq x y z
N MET A 1 22.68 -39.58 -15.18
CA MET A 1 23.45 -38.79 -14.21
C MET A 1 24.19 -37.70 -14.99
N HIS A 2 23.59 -36.53 -15.17
CA HIS A 2 24.21 -35.36 -15.82
C HIS A 2 23.99 -34.15 -14.93
N THR A 3 25.09 -33.65 -14.37
CA THR A 3 25.14 -32.52 -13.43
C THR A 3 25.41 -31.25 -14.23
N PRO A 4 24.59 -30.19 -14.16
CA PRO A 4 25.01 -28.90 -14.69
C PRO A 4 25.96 -28.22 -13.68
N LYS A 5 27.18 -27.92 -14.15
CA LYS A 5 28.23 -27.25 -13.38
C LYS A 5 27.94 -25.74 -13.41
N GLY A 6 27.36 -25.22 -12.33
CA GLY A 6 27.16 -23.78 -12.13
C GLY A 6 28.49 -23.07 -11.86
N MET A 7 28.91 -22.24 -12.80
CA MET A 7 30.09 -21.37 -12.69
C MET A 7 29.79 -20.22 -11.72
N ARG A 8 30.25 -20.34 -10.47
CA ARG A 8 30.14 -19.26 -9.48
C ARG A 8 31.15 -18.16 -9.83
N GLN A 9 30.64 -17.00 -10.24
CA GLN A 9 31.47 -15.80 -10.38
C GLN A 9 31.89 -15.28 -9.00
N PRO A 10 33.15 -14.85 -8.81
CA PRO A 10 33.56 -14.22 -7.56
C PRO A 10 33.03 -12.77 -7.52
N LEU A 11 32.16 -12.49 -6.56
CA LEU A 11 31.73 -11.14 -6.22
C LEU A 11 32.95 -10.43 -5.61
N VAL A 12 33.56 -9.52 -6.38
CA VAL A 12 34.57 -8.60 -5.85
C VAL A 12 33.84 -7.63 -4.92
N VAL A 13 33.79 -7.96 -3.64
CA VAL A 13 33.28 -7.06 -2.60
C VAL A 13 34.35 -6.00 -2.37
N PHE A 14 34.20 -4.84 -3.01
CA PHE A 14 34.94 -3.65 -2.62
C PHE A 14 34.60 -3.35 -1.16
N ARG A 15 35.54 -3.67 -0.27
CA ARG A 15 35.46 -3.33 1.15
C ARG A 15 35.51 -1.81 1.25
N SER A 16 34.35 -1.17 1.30
CA SER A 16 34.25 0.27 1.46
C SER A 16 34.89 0.66 2.78
N SER A 17 35.83 1.60 2.73
CA SER A 17 36.36 2.26 3.92
C SER A 17 35.18 2.91 4.64
N ASP A 18 34.89 2.44 5.85
CA ASP A 18 33.71 2.78 6.65
C ASP A 18 33.55 4.30 6.88
N ARG A 19 34.65 5.06 6.77
CA ARG A 19 34.64 6.54 6.79
C ARG A 19 34.23 7.15 5.46
N PHE A 20 34.73 6.61 4.34
CA PHE A 20 34.38 7.07 3.01
C PHE A 20 32.93 6.71 2.69
N GLY A 21 32.48 5.51 3.04
CA GLY A 21 31.09 5.06 2.86
C GLY A 21 30.07 5.94 3.59
N ARG A 22 30.32 6.26 4.88
CA ARG A 22 29.46 7.19 5.64
C ARG A 22 29.47 8.61 5.07
N PHE A 23 30.61 9.07 4.55
CA PHE A 23 30.68 10.35 3.84
C PHE A 23 29.87 10.32 2.54
N THR A 24 29.96 9.23 1.75
CA THR A 24 29.17 9.08 0.53
C THR A 24 27.68 8.98 0.84
N GLU A 25 27.30 8.30 1.92
CA GLU A 25 25.91 8.19 2.38
C GLU A 25 25.33 9.53 2.85
N ALA A 26 26.14 10.35 3.53
CA ALA A 26 25.77 11.71 3.91
C ALA A 26 25.62 12.62 2.68
N VAL A 27 26.53 12.51 1.70
CA VAL A 27 26.45 13.23 0.43
C VAL A 27 25.23 12.79 -0.40
N ALA A 28 24.95 11.49 -0.45
CA ALA A 28 23.79 10.94 -1.16
C ALA A 28 22.47 11.38 -0.53
N ARG A 29 22.38 11.44 0.81
CA ARG A 29 21.22 12.00 1.51
C ARG A 29 21.09 13.52 1.35
N GLY A 30 22.21 14.23 1.15
CA GLY A 30 22.24 15.68 1.00
C GLY A 30 21.97 16.22 -0.42
N MET A 31 22.06 15.39 -1.46
CA MET A 31 22.02 15.80 -2.88
C MET A 31 20.70 16.42 -3.38
N GLY A 32 19.70 16.62 -2.51
CA GLY A 32 18.46 17.35 -2.81
C GLY A 32 17.96 18.25 -1.70
N THR A 33 18.79 18.51 -0.67
CA THR A 33 18.37 19.26 0.53
C THR A 33 18.98 20.66 0.54
N PRO A 34 18.26 21.72 0.99
CA PRO A 34 18.81 23.08 1.11
C PRO A 34 20.10 23.17 1.94
N ALA A 35 20.32 22.21 2.84
CA ALA A 35 21.54 22.09 3.64
C ALA A 35 22.82 21.91 2.79
N PHE A 36 22.76 21.24 1.64
CA PHE A 36 23.91 21.07 0.77
C PHE A 36 24.39 22.40 0.18
N LEU A 37 23.45 23.25 -0.24
CA LEU A 37 23.76 24.59 -0.75
C LEU A 37 24.44 25.43 0.33
N ILE A 38 23.93 25.41 1.56
CA ILE A 38 24.53 26.14 2.69
C ILE A 38 25.96 25.64 2.96
N ALA A 39 26.17 24.33 3.01
CA ALA A 39 27.51 23.76 3.23
C ALA A 39 28.50 24.16 2.12
N MET A 40 28.06 24.13 0.85
CA MET A 40 28.88 24.54 -0.30
C MET A 40 29.21 26.03 -0.25
N THR A 41 28.24 26.89 0.10
CA THR A 41 28.48 28.34 0.28
C THR A 41 29.46 28.62 1.40
N LEU A 42 29.35 27.92 2.54
CA LEU A 42 30.30 28.05 3.64
C LEU A 42 31.71 27.59 3.24
N PHE A 43 31.83 26.51 2.47
CA PHE A 43 33.11 26.05 1.93
C PHE A 43 33.77 27.09 1.02
N CYS A 44 33.02 27.63 0.05
CA CYS A 44 33.50 28.70 -0.82
C CYS A 44 33.90 29.96 -0.02
N GLY A 45 33.08 30.36 0.97
CA GLY A 45 33.37 31.49 1.84
C GLY A 45 34.62 31.28 2.68
N ALA A 46 34.77 30.11 3.30
CA ALA A 46 35.95 29.75 4.07
C ALA A 46 37.22 29.73 3.21
N TRP A 47 37.14 29.21 1.98
CA TRP A 47 38.25 29.25 1.02
C TRP A 47 38.68 30.67 0.68
N LEU A 48 37.70 31.55 0.45
CA LEU A 48 37.95 32.96 0.16
C LEU A 48 38.61 33.67 1.34
N VAL A 49 38.06 33.49 2.55
CA VAL A 49 38.58 34.07 3.80
C VAL A 49 40.01 33.58 4.08
N TRP A 50 40.27 32.28 3.89
CA TRP A 50 41.60 31.71 4.05
C TRP A 50 42.60 32.33 3.08
N ASN A 51 42.27 32.40 1.79
CA ASN A 51 43.16 32.97 0.78
C ASN A 51 43.34 34.50 0.92
N MET A 52 42.36 35.21 1.51
CA MET A 52 42.49 36.65 1.84
C MET A 52 43.39 36.91 3.04
N THR A 53 43.31 36.08 4.09
CA THR A 53 44.02 36.29 5.37
C THR A 53 45.39 35.61 5.43
N ALA A 54 45.67 34.68 4.51
CA ALA A 54 46.96 33.98 4.45
C ALA A 54 48.12 34.90 4.02
N PRO A 55 49.30 34.80 4.69
CA PRO A 55 50.52 35.48 4.25
C PRO A 55 50.93 35.08 2.83
N GLU A 56 51.61 35.98 2.11
CA GLU A 56 51.92 35.85 0.68
C GLU A 56 52.66 34.56 0.32
N GLN A 57 53.48 34.03 1.23
CA GLN A 57 54.20 32.77 1.10
C GLN A 57 53.34 31.48 1.21
N TRP A 58 52.08 31.57 1.69
CA TRP A 58 51.16 30.44 1.88
C TRP A 58 49.86 30.60 1.06
N ARG A 59 49.76 31.64 0.22
CA ARG A 59 48.62 31.89 -0.67
C ARG A 59 48.67 30.97 -1.87
N PHE A 60 47.86 29.90 -1.83
CA PHE A 60 47.66 29.02 -2.99
C PHE A 60 46.84 29.70 -4.10
N ASP A 61 45.88 30.56 -3.76
CA ASP A 61 45.03 31.26 -4.72
C ASP A 61 45.04 32.77 -4.44
N SER A 62 45.89 33.48 -5.18
CA SER A 62 46.22 34.88 -4.92
C SER A 62 45.12 35.82 -5.45
N GLN A 63 44.67 36.79 -4.64
CA GLN A 63 43.62 37.76 -5.03
C GLN A 63 43.95 38.55 -6.31
N VAL A 64 45.24 38.70 -6.61
CA VAL A 64 45.75 39.42 -7.80
C VAL A 64 45.34 38.73 -9.11
N TYR A 65 45.16 37.41 -9.08
CA TYR A 65 44.73 36.60 -10.23
C TYR A 65 43.24 36.21 -10.17
N GLY A 66 42.46 36.87 -9.31
CA GLY A 66 41.00 36.71 -9.26
C GLY A 66 40.51 35.31 -8.85
N PHE A 67 41.25 34.60 -7.98
CA PHE A 67 40.93 33.23 -7.55
C PHE A 67 40.86 32.23 -8.72
N THR A 68 41.95 32.16 -9.50
CA THR A 68 42.03 31.31 -10.68
C THR A 68 41.80 29.84 -10.34
N VAL A 69 42.32 29.36 -9.21
CA VAL A 69 42.18 27.94 -8.82
C VAL A 69 40.73 27.61 -8.46
N LEU A 70 40.07 28.48 -7.67
CA LEU A 70 38.66 28.32 -7.35
C LEU A 70 37.79 28.32 -8.62
N THR A 71 38.07 29.22 -9.55
CA THR A 71 37.33 29.34 -10.82
C THR A 71 37.50 28.09 -11.68
N LEU A 72 38.72 27.56 -11.79
CA LEU A 72 39.00 26.31 -12.50
C LEU A 72 38.31 25.11 -11.83
N ALA A 73 38.27 25.08 -10.50
CA ALA A 73 37.59 24.02 -9.76
C ALA A 73 36.06 24.07 -9.97
N LEU A 74 35.46 25.27 -9.95
CA LEU A 74 34.03 25.45 -10.19
C LEU A 74 33.62 25.12 -11.63
N SER A 75 34.44 25.48 -12.62
CA SER A 75 34.18 25.12 -14.02
C SER A 75 34.28 23.61 -14.24
N LEU A 76 35.26 22.95 -13.61
CA LEU A 76 35.36 21.50 -13.61
C LEU A 76 34.17 20.84 -12.90
N GLN A 77 33.73 21.38 -11.75
CA GLN A 77 32.58 20.89 -11.02
C GLN A 77 31.32 20.89 -11.92
N ALA A 78 31.06 21.98 -12.64
CA ALA A 78 29.95 22.07 -13.57
C ALA A 78 30.06 21.06 -14.72
N SER A 79 31.27 20.89 -15.27
CA SER A 79 31.52 19.95 -16.38
C SER A 79 31.29 18.49 -15.98
N TYR A 80 31.68 18.09 -14.76
CA TYR A 80 31.46 16.71 -14.28
C TYR A 80 30.07 16.49 -13.67
N ALA A 81 29.38 17.55 -13.26
CA ALA A 81 27.99 17.45 -12.81
C ALA A 81 27.06 17.00 -13.94
N ALA A 82 27.22 17.52 -15.17
CA ALA A 82 26.37 17.17 -16.31
C ALA A 82 26.28 15.65 -16.59
N PRO A 83 27.39 14.89 -16.74
CA PRO A 83 27.31 13.46 -16.97
C PRO A 83 26.78 12.68 -15.76
N LEU A 84 27.08 13.11 -14.53
CA LEU A 84 26.52 12.49 -13.32
C LEU A 84 25.01 12.69 -13.23
N ILE A 85 24.52 13.89 -13.57
CA ILE A 85 23.10 14.20 -13.61
C ILE A 85 22.41 13.33 -14.66
N LEU A 86 22.99 13.17 -15.85
CA LEU A 86 22.44 12.29 -16.89
C LEU A 86 22.36 10.83 -16.43
N LEU A 87 23.39 10.32 -15.75
CA LEU A 87 23.37 8.96 -15.18
C LEU A 87 22.34 8.81 -14.06
N ALA A 88 22.17 9.84 -13.22
CA ALA A 88 21.16 9.86 -12.17
C ALA A 88 19.75 9.90 -12.76
N GLN A 89 19.54 10.70 -13.81
CA GLN A 89 18.29 10.82 -14.55
C GLN A 89 17.93 9.50 -15.25
N ASN A 90 18.85 8.88 -15.99
CA ASN A 90 18.60 7.58 -16.61
C ASN A 90 18.16 6.52 -15.59
N ARG A 91 18.81 6.48 -14.40
CA ARG A 91 18.42 5.57 -13.31
C ARG A 91 17.09 5.92 -12.65
N GLN A 92 16.65 7.16 -12.76
CA GLN A 92 15.36 7.61 -12.24
C GLN A 92 14.26 7.27 -13.26
N ASP A 93 14.47 7.58 -14.53
CA ASP A 93 13.58 7.22 -15.64
C ASP A 93 13.36 5.70 -15.74
N ASP A 94 14.40 4.89 -15.55
CA ASP A 94 14.29 3.44 -15.51
C ASP A 94 13.39 2.96 -14.35
N ARG A 95 13.53 3.57 -13.17
CA ARG A 95 12.69 3.25 -12.00
C ARG A 95 11.25 3.69 -12.21
N ASP A 96 11.05 4.90 -12.74
CA ASP A 96 9.73 5.46 -13.03
C ASP A 96 9.01 4.61 -14.07
N ARG A 97 9.72 4.13 -15.10
CA ARG A 97 9.18 3.20 -16.09
C ARG A 97 8.71 1.89 -15.47
N VAL A 98 9.51 1.28 -14.59
CA VAL A 98 9.13 0.05 -13.89
C VAL A 98 7.91 0.28 -13.00
N GLN A 99 7.86 1.43 -12.30
CA GLN A 99 6.73 1.78 -11.45
C GLN A 99 5.44 1.98 -12.26
N ILE A 100 5.50 2.66 -13.41
CA ILE A 100 4.35 2.85 -14.31
C ILE A 100 3.83 1.50 -14.82
N GLU A 101 4.72 0.59 -15.22
CA GLU A 101 4.33 -0.75 -15.69
C GLU A 101 3.64 -1.55 -14.59
N GLN A 102 4.17 -1.51 -13.36
CA GLN A 102 3.56 -2.17 -12.21
C GLN A 102 2.19 -1.58 -11.86
N ASP A 103 2.06 -0.26 -11.89
CA ASP A 103 0.80 0.42 -11.62
C ASP A 103 -0.25 0.11 -12.69
N ARG A 104 0.16 0.00 -13.96
CA ARG A 104 -0.70 -0.46 -15.04
C ARG A 104 -1.20 -1.89 -14.81
N GLN A 105 -0.30 -2.82 -14.50
CA GLN A 105 -0.68 -4.21 -14.21
C GLN A 105 -1.60 -4.32 -12.98
N ARG A 106 -1.37 -3.51 -11.95
CA ARG A 106 -2.25 -3.42 -10.79
C ARG A 106 -3.63 -2.88 -11.17
N ALA A 107 -3.70 -1.85 -12.00
CA ALA A 107 -4.96 -1.29 -12.47
C ALA A 107 -5.77 -2.31 -13.30
N GLU A 108 -5.12 -3.05 -14.19
CA GLU A 108 -5.75 -4.13 -14.97
C GLU A 108 -6.30 -5.24 -14.06
N ARG A 109 -5.55 -5.66 -13.03
CA ARG A 109 -6.02 -6.62 -12.03
C ARG A 109 -7.20 -6.09 -11.21
N ASN A 110 -7.12 -4.84 -10.75
CA ASN A 110 -8.21 -4.22 -9.98
C ASN A 110 -9.50 -4.13 -10.80
N LEU A 111 -9.39 -3.83 -12.10
CA LEU A 111 -10.54 -3.81 -13.01
C LEU A 111 -11.15 -5.21 -13.13
N ALA A 112 -10.32 -6.24 -13.34
CA ALA A 112 -10.79 -7.62 -13.41
C ALA A 112 -11.46 -8.10 -12.10
N ASP A 113 -10.88 -7.76 -10.94
CA ASP A 113 -11.46 -8.08 -9.63
C ASP A 113 -12.79 -7.35 -9.43
N THR A 114 -12.90 -6.10 -9.88
CA THR A 114 -14.15 -5.33 -9.81
C THR A 114 -15.22 -5.93 -10.72
N GLU A 115 -14.86 -6.35 -11.93
CA GLU A 115 -15.79 -7.06 -12.84
C GLU A 115 -16.24 -8.40 -12.26
N TYR A 116 -15.33 -9.14 -11.62
CA TYR A 116 -15.64 -10.39 -10.93
C TYR A 116 -16.63 -10.15 -9.79
N LEU A 117 -16.33 -9.21 -8.89
CA LEU A 117 -17.23 -8.84 -7.79
C LEU A 117 -18.58 -8.36 -8.30
N ALA A 118 -18.64 -7.57 -9.38
CA ALA A 118 -19.89 -7.13 -9.98
C ALA A 118 -20.74 -8.32 -10.46
N ARG A 119 -20.13 -9.32 -11.10
CA ARG A 119 -20.82 -10.55 -11.54
C ARG A 119 -21.32 -11.37 -10.36
N GLU A 120 -20.49 -11.56 -9.33
CA GLU A 120 -20.87 -12.26 -8.10
C GLU A 120 -22.04 -11.57 -7.39
N VAL A 121 -22.03 -10.24 -7.29
CA VAL A 121 -23.12 -9.45 -6.70
C VAL A 121 -24.42 -9.61 -7.49
N VAL A 122 -24.36 -9.62 -8.83
CA VAL A 122 -25.54 -9.86 -9.67
C VAL A 122 -26.08 -11.28 -9.46
N ALA A 123 -25.21 -12.29 -9.42
CA ALA A 123 -25.60 -13.68 -9.15
C ALA A 123 -26.27 -13.81 -7.78
N LEU A 124 -25.67 -13.21 -6.74
CA LEU A 124 -26.22 -13.18 -5.38
C LEU A 124 -27.59 -12.49 -5.35
N ARG A 125 -27.74 -11.35 -6.04
CA ARG A 125 -29.02 -10.62 -6.12
C ARG A 125 -30.12 -11.46 -6.75
N LEU A 126 -29.82 -12.21 -7.81
CA LEU A 126 -30.79 -13.10 -8.46
C LEU A 126 -31.20 -14.23 -7.52
N ALA A 127 -30.24 -14.89 -6.86
CA ALA A 127 -30.52 -15.93 -5.88
C ALA A 127 -31.41 -15.44 -4.72
N VAL A 128 -31.13 -14.25 -4.18
CA VAL A 128 -31.95 -13.63 -3.13
C VAL A 128 -33.36 -13.27 -3.64
N LYS A 129 -33.48 -12.78 -4.88
CA LYS A 129 -34.77 -12.45 -5.49
C LYS A 129 -35.67 -13.68 -5.65
N ASP A 130 -35.09 -14.82 -6.03
CA ASP A 130 -35.84 -16.07 -6.21
C ASP A 130 -36.32 -16.63 -4.86
N MET A 131 -35.50 -16.59 -3.81
CA MET A 131 -35.91 -16.98 -2.45
C MET A 131 -36.97 -16.07 -1.84
N ALA A 132 -36.87 -14.75 -2.05
CA ALA A 132 -37.79 -13.77 -1.46
C ALA A 132 -39.06 -13.52 -2.30
N SER A 133 -39.41 -14.43 -3.21
CA SER A 133 -40.59 -14.25 -4.05
C SER A 133 -41.85 -14.11 -3.17
N LYS A 134 -42.73 -13.17 -3.54
CA LYS A 134 -43.96 -12.88 -2.78
C LYS A 134 -44.80 -14.14 -2.59
N GLU A 135 -44.81 -15.04 -3.56
CA GLU A 135 -45.56 -16.31 -3.47
C GLU A 135 -44.92 -17.29 -2.48
N PHE A 136 -43.59 -17.35 -2.38
CA PHE A 136 -42.93 -18.15 -1.33
C PHE A 136 -43.23 -17.59 0.06
N ILE A 137 -43.06 -16.28 0.25
CA ILE A 137 -43.36 -15.61 1.54
C ILE A 137 -44.83 -15.80 1.91
N ARG A 138 -45.74 -15.73 0.93
CA ARG A 138 -47.18 -15.93 1.13
C ARG A 138 -47.53 -17.39 1.43
N ALA A 139 -46.86 -18.34 0.77
CA ALA A 139 -47.03 -19.76 1.05
C ALA A 139 -46.56 -20.09 2.47
N GLU A 140 -45.39 -19.58 2.88
CA GLU A 140 -44.85 -19.83 4.22
C GLU A 140 -45.67 -19.15 5.31
N LEU A 141 -46.11 -17.91 5.08
CA LEU A 141 -47.05 -17.23 5.99
C LEU A 141 -48.34 -18.03 6.14
N ARG A 142 -48.91 -18.56 5.06
CA ARG A 142 -50.13 -19.40 5.14
C ARG A 142 -49.87 -20.70 5.89
N ALA A 143 -48.75 -21.38 5.61
CA ALA A 143 -48.39 -22.61 6.29
C ALA A 143 -48.24 -22.40 7.81
N LEU A 144 -47.55 -21.33 8.22
CA LEU A 144 -47.41 -20.95 9.63
C LEU A 144 -48.75 -20.56 10.27
N LEU A 145 -49.64 -19.88 9.53
CA LEU A 145 -50.96 -19.48 10.03
C LEU A 145 -51.88 -20.69 10.22
N GLU A 146 -51.85 -21.64 9.30
CA GLU A 146 -52.60 -22.89 9.37
C GLU A 146 -52.09 -23.81 10.50
N GLU A 147 -50.77 -23.83 10.73
CA GLU A 147 -50.18 -24.50 11.90
C GLU A 147 -50.66 -23.87 13.22
N LEU A 148 -50.74 -22.53 13.30
CA LEU A 148 -51.25 -21.83 14.47
C LEU A 148 -52.75 -22.10 14.70
N GLU A 149 -53.56 -22.06 13.66
CA GLU A 149 -55.00 -22.39 13.73
C GLU A 149 -55.19 -23.83 14.23
N ARG A 150 -54.43 -24.79 13.71
CA ARG A 150 -54.47 -26.18 14.15
C ARG A 150 -54.05 -26.35 15.63
N SER A 151 -53.07 -25.58 16.07
CA SER A 151 -52.65 -25.54 17.47
C SER A 151 -53.72 -24.93 18.38
N ASN A 152 -54.42 -23.89 17.92
CA ASN A 152 -55.52 -23.28 18.65
C ASN A 152 -56.75 -24.21 18.75
N ASP A 153 -57.10 -24.92 17.67
CA ASP A 153 -58.23 -25.85 17.62
C ASP A 153 -58.01 -27.10 18.50
N SER A 154 -56.76 -27.56 18.58
CA SER A 154 -56.36 -28.61 19.54
C SER A 154 -56.36 -28.14 20.99
N SER A 155 -56.12 -26.85 21.24
CA SER A 155 -56.24 -26.23 22.56
C SER A 155 -57.71 -26.07 23.00
N ASP A 156 -58.62 -25.78 22.06
CA ASP A 156 -60.06 -25.63 22.33
C ASP A 156 -60.76 -27.00 22.53
N SER A 157 -60.37 -28.01 21.75
CA SER A 157 -60.85 -29.40 21.91
C SER A 157 -60.42 -30.03 23.25
N GLY A 158 -59.32 -29.57 23.85
CA GLY A 158 -58.89 -29.98 25.19
C GLY A 158 -59.69 -29.32 26.32
N ALA A 159 -60.37 -28.20 26.05
CA ALA A 159 -61.18 -27.47 27.04
C ALA A 159 -62.62 -28.03 27.14
N ASP A 160 -63.20 -28.54 26.05
CA ASP A 160 -64.58 -29.08 26.03
C ASP A 160 -64.70 -30.51 26.63
N ALA A 161 -63.61 -31.28 26.66
CA ALA A 161 -63.58 -32.61 27.27
C ALA A 161 -63.50 -32.61 28.82
N GLY A 162 -63.47 -31.45 29.48
CA GLY A 162 -63.41 -31.31 30.95
C GLY A 162 -64.76 -31.11 31.66
N GLY A 163 -65.88 -31.08 30.93
CA GLY A 163 -67.12 -30.45 31.39
C GLY A 163 -68.34 -31.34 31.67
N THR A 164 -68.23 -32.66 31.90
CA THR A 164 -69.43 -33.47 32.26
C THR A 164 -69.13 -34.55 33.30
N GLY A 165 -69.32 -34.22 34.58
CA GLY A 165 -69.09 -35.17 35.67
C GLY A 165 -69.68 -34.75 37.02
N ARG A 166 -71.01 -34.59 37.13
CA ARG A 166 -71.76 -34.61 38.41
C ARG A 166 -73.26 -34.59 38.07
N GLY A 167 -74.13 -35.54 38.39
CA GLY A 167 -74.12 -36.69 39.30
C GLY A 167 -75.61 -36.98 39.53
N ALA A 168 -76.15 -38.04 38.94
CA ALA A 168 -77.53 -38.46 39.12
C ALA A 168 -77.65 -39.31 40.39
N GLY A 169 -78.51 -38.89 41.34
CA GLY A 169 -78.94 -39.71 42.48
C GLY A 169 -80.38 -40.22 42.24
N PRO A 170 -80.68 -41.52 42.40
CA PRO A 170 -82.01 -42.09 42.17
C PRO A 170 -82.78 -42.34 43.48
N ALA A 171 -84.10 -42.20 43.44
CA ALA A 171 -85.14 -42.78 44.34
C ALA A 171 -86.38 -41.85 44.29
N GLU A 172 -87.64 -42.26 44.26
CA GLU A 172 -88.34 -43.54 44.38
C GLU A 172 -89.77 -43.30 43.83
N ARG A 173 -90.41 -44.36 43.31
CA ARG A 173 -91.87 -44.51 43.08
C ARG A 173 -92.52 -45.08 44.37
N PRO A 174 -93.84 -45.12 44.58
CA PRO A 174 -94.98 -44.87 43.67
C PRO A 174 -95.91 -43.70 44.06
#